data_AF-A0A3Q1GVQ9-F1
#
_entry.id   AF-A0A3Q1GVQ9-F1
#
_cell.length_a   1.000
_cell.length_b   1.000
_cell.length_c   1.000
_cell.angle_alpha   90.00
_cell.angle_beta   90.00
_cell.angle_gamma   90.00
#
_symmetry.space_group_name_H-M   'P 1'
#
loop_
_entity.id
_entity.type
_entity.pdbx_description
1 polymer ?
#
loop_
_entity_poly.entity_id
_entity_poly.type
_entity_poly.pdbx_seq_one_letter_code
_entity_poly.pdbx_strand_id
1 'polypeptide(L)'
;MAPGNQQQLKSVSNSLKLKGDGKPKKAKEEDHLEHIPFRLREIMKSKHRMKKGSLNSKKLKAAISPNSKAEDSQDGDIPVPHFKRGKQEGVKAYLRRMDNETKHVLFLTKNQVDRKPELDADKQEKPAGKGKSDKKKEQETKMEKEMFIDTVAFGEVSMAPPSLSVKPKKAQLKPQVTVLYSEHMLTSLLMSSTTKPSMARQRIMEEERVRAVEAYRLLKKQKQQQHEARTANLEKLKNLQ
;
A
#
# COMPACT_ATOMS: atom_id res chain seq x y z
N MET A 1 -62.07 -55.54 61.24
CA MET A 1 -60.84 -56.35 61.39
C MET A 1 -59.86 -55.93 60.30
N ALA A 2 -58.69 -55.43 60.69
CA ALA A 2 -57.55 -55.23 59.79
C ALA A 2 -56.85 -56.59 59.53
N PRO A 3 -56.09 -56.71 58.43
CA PRO A 3 -54.64 -56.43 58.42
C PRO A 3 -54.22 -55.56 57.21
N GLY A 4 -53.18 -54.71 57.25
CA GLY A 4 -51.75 -55.03 57.31
C GLY A 4 -51.21 -55.26 55.88
N ASN A 5 -50.06 -54.78 55.40
CA ASN A 5 -48.92 -54.10 55.98
C ASN A 5 -47.99 -53.65 54.81
N GLN A 6 -47.29 -52.53 55.01
CA GLN A 6 -45.96 -52.14 54.48
C GLN A 6 -45.58 -52.37 53.00
N GLN A 7 -45.43 -51.27 52.27
CA GLN A 7 -44.59 -51.17 51.07
C GLN A 7 -43.13 -50.90 51.46
N GLN A 8 -42.21 -51.76 50.99
CA GLN A 8 -40.77 -51.48 50.94
C GLN A 8 -40.35 -51.03 49.53
N LEU A 9 -39.61 -49.92 49.52
CA LEU A 9 -38.53 -49.46 48.63
C LEU A 9 -38.12 -50.38 47.47
N LYS A 10 -38.11 -49.84 46.24
CA LYS A 10 -37.02 -50.04 45.25
C LYS A 10 -36.78 -48.79 44.40
N SER A 11 -35.53 -48.37 44.42
CA SER A 11 -34.91 -47.34 43.60
C SER A 11 -34.83 -47.75 42.13
N VAL A 12 -35.07 -46.81 41.21
CA VAL A 12 -34.57 -46.88 39.84
C VAL A 12 -34.02 -45.52 39.45
N SER A 13 -32.69 -45.46 39.36
CA SER A 13 -31.91 -44.37 38.82
C SER A 13 -32.09 -44.27 37.31
N ASN A 14 -32.64 -43.16 36.80
CA ASN A 14 -32.54 -42.80 35.40
C ASN A 14 -31.64 -41.58 35.25
N SER A 15 -30.36 -41.85 34.94
CA SER A 15 -29.40 -40.89 34.44
C SER A 15 -29.82 -40.44 33.03
N LEU A 16 -30.55 -39.34 32.91
CA LEU A 16 -30.75 -38.66 31.63
C LEU A 16 -29.52 -37.81 31.32
N LYS A 17 -28.72 -38.39 30.43
CA LYS A 17 -27.51 -37.85 29.82
C LYS A 17 -27.77 -36.44 29.27
N LEU A 18 -26.99 -35.46 29.73
CA LEU A 18 -26.84 -34.16 29.07
C LEU A 18 -26.19 -34.39 27.71
N LYS A 19 -27.01 -34.44 26.64
CA LYS A 19 -26.52 -34.27 25.27
C LYS A 19 -26.22 -32.78 25.07
N GLY A 20 -24.92 -32.46 25.10
CA GLY A 20 -24.39 -31.27 24.47
C GLY A 20 -24.71 -31.24 22.97
N ASP A 21 -24.50 -30.07 22.37
CA ASP A 21 -24.69 -29.71 20.95
C ASP A 21 -26.02 -29.03 20.59
N GLY A 22 -26.43 -28.07 21.43
CA GLY A 22 -27.29 -26.97 21.00
C GLY A 22 -26.45 -25.80 20.45
N LYS A 23 -26.39 -25.63 19.13
CA LYS A 23 -25.98 -24.35 18.53
C LYS A 23 -26.88 -23.23 19.10
N PRO A 24 -26.35 -22.14 19.68
CA PRO A 24 -27.23 -21.06 20.12
C PRO A 24 -27.94 -20.47 18.91
N LYS A 25 -29.27 -20.45 18.96
CA LYS A 25 -30.12 -19.69 18.05
C LYS A 25 -29.56 -18.26 18.00
N LYS A 26 -29.30 -17.72 16.82
CA LYS A 26 -28.93 -16.31 16.63
C LYS A 26 -30.10 -15.43 17.06
N ALA A 27 -30.19 -15.18 18.36
CA ALA A 27 -31.07 -14.17 18.91
C ALA A 27 -30.54 -12.81 18.44
N LYS A 28 -31.37 -12.09 17.68
CA LYS A 28 -31.32 -10.64 17.41
C LYS A 28 -29.99 -9.95 17.76
N GLU A 29 -28.89 -10.28 17.05
CA GLU A 29 -27.58 -9.63 17.23
C GLU A 29 -27.62 -8.14 16.81
N GLU A 30 -28.69 -7.71 16.14
CA GLU A 30 -28.85 -6.37 15.57
C GLU A 30 -29.16 -5.32 16.65
N ASP A 31 -29.92 -5.65 17.70
CA ASP A 31 -30.34 -4.67 18.71
C ASP A 31 -29.17 -4.09 19.51
N HIS A 32 -28.14 -4.89 19.80
CA HIS A 32 -26.99 -4.44 20.58
C HIS A 32 -25.99 -3.62 19.77
N LEU A 33 -25.95 -3.80 18.45
CA LEU A 33 -25.01 -3.05 17.59
C LEU A 33 -25.45 -1.58 17.41
N GLU A 34 -26.75 -1.33 17.52
CA GLU A 34 -27.32 0.01 17.41
C GLU A 34 -27.01 0.91 18.61
N HIS A 35 -26.77 0.32 19.79
CA HIS A 35 -26.38 1.03 21.01
C HIS A 35 -24.87 1.30 21.12
N ILE A 36 -24.06 0.69 20.24
CA ILE A 36 -22.61 0.87 20.20
C ILE A 36 -22.26 2.10 19.34
N PRO A 37 -21.26 2.92 19.74
CA PRO A 37 -20.79 4.04 18.94
C PRO A 37 -20.47 3.65 17.48
N PHE A 38 -20.83 4.52 16.53
CA PHE A 38 -20.74 4.26 15.08
C PHE A 38 -19.38 3.71 14.63
N ARG A 39 -18.29 4.31 15.12
CA ARG A 39 -16.93 3.89 14.76
C ARG A 39 -16.64 2.43 15.17
N LEU A 40 -17.08 2.04 16.36
CA LEU A 40 -16.88 0.68 16.86
C LEU A 40 -17.82 -0.32 16.16
N ARG A 41 -19.07 0.09 15.90
CA ARG A 41 -20.04 -0.68 15.09
C ARG A 41 -19.49 -1.01 13.71
N GLU A 42 -18.89 -0.02 13.03
CA GLU A 42 -18.32 -0.19 11.70
C GLU A 42 -17.07 -1.09 11.71
N ILE A 43 -16.19 -0.94 12.71
CA ILE A 43 -15.03 -1.82 12.92
C ILE A 43 -15.49 -3.27 13.16
N MET A 44 -16.48 -3.49 14.02
CA MET A 44 -17.04 -4.82 14.30
C MET A 44 -17.68 -5.42 13.05
N LYS A 45 -18.48 -4.66 12.29
CA LYS A 45 -19.02 -5.08 10.99
C LYS A 45 -17.90 -5.44 10.01
N SER A 46 -16.85 -4.64 9.93
CA SER A 46 -15.69 -4.89 9.07
C SER A 46 -14.96 -6.18 9.47
N LYS A 47 -14.69 -6.36 10.76
CA LYS A 47 -14.07 -7.58 11.31
C LYS A 47 -14.93 -8.81 11.05
N HIS A 48 -16.26 -8.69 11.13
CA HIS A 48 -17.18 -9.77 10.78
C HIS A 48 -17.12 -10.11 9.28
N ARG A 49 -17.07 -9.12 8.39
CA ARG A 49 -16.85 -9.33 6.94
C ARG A 49 -15.52 -10.04 6.65
N MET A 50 -14.45 -9.66 7.35
CA MET A 50 -13.13 -10.29 7.21
C MET A 50 -13.13 -11.72 7.75
N LYS A 51 -13.77 -11.98 8.90
CA LYS A 51 -13.85 -13.30 9.53
C LYS A 51 -14.73 -14.27 8.74
N LYS A 52 -15.82 -13.79 8.13
CA LYS A 52 -16.72 -14.62 7.31
C LYS A 52 -16.10 -15.01 5.96
N GLY A 53 -15.00 -14.37 5.57
CA GLY A 53 -14.36 -14.57 4.27
C GLY A 53 -15.26 -14.09 3.12
N SER A 54 -14.67 -13.47 2.11
CA SER A 54 -15.41 -13.14 0.89
C SER A 54 -15.65 -14.42 0.09
N LEU A 55 -16.73 -15.14 0.38
CA LEU A 55 -17.16 -16.30 -0.40
C LEU A 55 -17.56 -15.93 -1.85
N ASN A 56 -17.59 -14.64 -2.19
CA ASN A 56 -18.03 -14.14 -3.49
C ASN A 56 -16.90 -13.49 -4.32
N SER A 57 -15.70 -13.26 -3.79
CA SER A 57 -14.62 -12.61 -4.55
C SER A 57 -14.02 -13.49 -5.65
N LYS A 58 -14.06 -14.82 -5.48
CA LYS A 58 -13.57 -15.76 -6.51
C LYS A 58 -14.44 -15.76 -7.78
N LYS A 59 -15.76 -15.51 -7.67
CA LYS A 59 -16.66 -15.44 -8.84
C LYS A 59 -16.62 -14.08 -9.54
N LEU A 60 -16.30 -12.99 -8.83
CA LEU A 60 -16.23 -11.64 -9.42
C LEU A 60 -14.88 -11.36 -10.11
N LYS A 61 -13.78 -11.97 -9.67
CA LYS A 61 -12.49 -11.87 -10.37
C LYS A 61 -12.53 -12.48 -11.78
N ALA A 62 -13.27 -13.57 -11.96
CA ALA A 62 -13.45 -14.23 -13.26
C ALA A 62 -14.31 -13.43 -14.25
N ALA A 63 -15.10 -12.45 -13.78
CA ALA A 63 -15.93 -11.59 -14.62
C ALA A 63 -15.22 -10.28 -15.04
N ILE A 64 -14.03 -10.01 -14.48
CA ILE A 64 -13.25 -8.78 -14.75
C ILE A 64 -11.97 -9.10 -15.54
N SER A 65 -11.46 -10.34 -15.46
CA SER A 65 -10.43 -10.81 -16.39
C SER A 65 -11.08 -11.28 -17.70
N PRO A 66 -10.75 -10.72 -18.87
CA PRO A 66 -11.14 -11.35 -20.12
C PRO A 66 -10.45 -12.72 -20.17
N ASN A 67 -11.21 -13.79 -20.07
CA ASN A 67 -10.77 -15.15 -20.40
C ASN A 67 -10.65 -15.27 -21.93
N SER A 68 -9.78 -14.48 -22.55
CA SER A 68 -9.23 -14.83 -23.86
C SER A 68 -7.97 -15.64 -23.60
N LYS A 69 -7.93 -16.87 -24.11
CA LYS A 69 -6.73 -17.70 -24.04
C LYS A 69 -5.54 -16.89 -24.56
N ALA A 70 -4.45 -16.90 -23.81
CA ALA A 70 -3.20 -16.26 -24.19
C ALA A 70 -2.62 -17.01 -25.40
N GLU A 71 -2.97 -16.56 -26.59
CA GLU A 71 -2.31 -16.91 -27.84
C GLU A 71 -1.48 -15.69 -28.25
N ASP A 72 -0.16 -15.88 -28.22
CA ASP A 72 0.89 -15.18 -28.98
C ASP A 72 0.75 -13.67 -29.19
N SER A 73 0.41 -12.92 -28.14
CA SER A 73 0.59 -11.47 -28.16
C SER A 73 2.05 -11.15 -27.83
N GLN A 74 2.82 -10.72 -28.83
CA GLN A 74 4.12 -10.08 -28.60
C GLN A 74 3.93 -8.94 -27.60
N ASP A 75 4.89 -8.77 -26.71
CA ASP A 75 4.81 -7.91 -25.53
C ASP A 75 4.47 -6.46 -25.94
N GLY A 76 3.18 -6.11 -25.88
CA GLY A 76 2.65 -4.79 -26.26
C GLY A 76 1.55 -4.79 -27.33
N ASP A 77 1.17 -5.90 -27.96
CA ASP A 77 0.03 -5.88 -28.89
C ASP A 77 -1.33 -5.83 -28.16
N ILE A 78 -2.25 -5.02 -28.70
CA ILE A 78 -3.59 -4.89 -28.12
C ILE A 78 -4.37 -6.15 -28.45
N PRO A 79 -4.88 -6.89 -27.45
CA PRO A 79 -5.68 -8.07 -27.72
C PRO A 79 -6.96 -7.65 -28.44
N VAL A 80 -7.19 -8.23 -29.63
CA VAL A 80 -8.40 -7.99 -30.42
C VAL A 80 -9.54 -8.85 -29.86
N PRO A 81 -10.58 -8.26 -29.24
CA PRO A 81 -11.68 -9.01 -28.68
C PRO A 81 -12.55 -9.59 -29.80
N HIS A 82 -13.02 -10.82 -29.59
CA HIS A 82 -13.84 -11.50 -30.58
C HIS A 82 -15.33 -11.34 -30.26
N PHE A 83 -15.98 -10.44 -30.98
CA PHE A 83 -17.38 -10.05 -30.75
C PHE A 83 -18.38 -11.05 -31.33
N LYS A 84 -18.49 -12.22 -30.68
CA LYS A 84 -19.58 -13.17 -30.93
C LYS A 84 -20.46 -13.31 -29.69
N ARG A 85 -21.77 -13.30 -29.87
CA ARG A 85 -22.74 -13.50 -28.79
C ARG A 85 -22.68 -14.95 -28.29
N GLY A 86 -22.61 -15.12 -26.97
CA GLY A 86 -22.61 -16.45 -26.35
C GLY A 86 -23.96 -17.15 -26.49
N LYS A 87 -23.99 -18.48 -26.45
CA LYS A 87 -25.23 -19.28 -26.59
C LYS A 87 -26.28 -18.97 -25.50
N GLN A 88 -25.84 -18.63 -24.29
CA GLN A 88 -26.68 -18.35 -23.12
C GLN A 88 -26.78 -16.84 -22.80
N GLU A 89 -26.27 -16.00 -23.70
CA GLU A 89 -26.20 -14.56 -23.46
C GLU A 89 -27.39 -13.83 -24.08
N GLY A 90 -28.10 -13.03 -23.27
CA GLY A 90 -29.11 -12.11 -23.78
C GLY A 90 -28.51 -10.96 -24.60
N VAL A 91 -29.25 -10.43 -25.57
CA VAL A 91 -28.82 -9.32 -26.47
C VAL A 91 -28.22 -8.15 -25.69
N LYS A 92 -28.89 -7.72 -24.62
CA LYS A 92 -28.47 -6.58 -23.80
C LYS A 92 -27.13 -6.82 -23.08
N ALA A 93 -26.88 -8.06 -22.65
CA ALA A 93 -25.60 -8.41 -22.02
C ALA A 93 -24.47 -8.42 -23.06
N TYR A 94 -24.74 -8.90 -24.27
CA TYR A 94 -23.79 -8.88 -25.39
C TYR A 94 -23.37 -7.46 -25.75
N LEU A 95 -24.33 -6.56 -25.94
CA LEU A 95 -24.05 -5.16 -26.26
C LEU A 95 -23.21 -4.50 -25.16
N ARG A 96 -23.51 -4.77 -23.88
CA ARG A 96 -22.71 -4.26 -22.76
C ARG A 96 -21.27 -4.80 -22.77
N ARG A 97 -21.07 -6.09 -23.03
CA ARG A 97 -19.71 -6.65 -23.13
C ARG A 97 -18.97 -6.01 -24.29
N MET A 98 -19.61 -5.94 -25.45
CA MET A 98 -19.07 -5.35 -26.66
C MET A 98 -18.66 -3.89 -26.44
N ASP A 99 -19.52 -3.06 -25.84
CA ASP A 99 -19.25 -1.65 -25.54
C ASP A 99 -18.06 -1.50 -24.58
N ASN A 100 -17.97 -2.36 -23.56
CA ASN A 100 -16.91 -2.30 -22.56
C ASN A 100 -15.55 -2.68 -23.17
N GLU A 101 -15.51 -3.77 -23.93
CA GLU A 101 -14.31 -4.22 -24.65
C GLU A 101 -13.87 -3.19 -25.69
N THR A 102 -14.81 -2.59 -26.43
CA THR A 102 -14.52 -1.52 -27.40
C THR A 102 -13.88 -0.30 -26.73
N LYS A 103 -14.44 0.15 -25.60
CA LYS A 103 -13.86 1.24 -24.79
C LYS A 103 -12.46 0.88 -24.27
N HIS A 104 -12.27 -0.38 -23.88
CA HIS A 104 -10.99 -0.84 -23.36
C HIS A 104 -9.91 -0.89 -24.44
N VAL A 105 -10.21 -1.45 -25.62
CA VAL A 105 -9.30 -1.45 -26.77
C VAL A 105 -8.94 -0.02 -27.17
N LEU A 106 -9.94 0.86 -27.31
CA LEU A 106 -9.70 2.26 -27.61
C LEU A 106 -8.79 2.95 -26.57
N PHE A 107 -8.98 2.62 -25.29
CA PHE A 107 -8.11 3.11 -24.23
C PHE A 107 -6.68 2.57 -24.38
N LEU A 108 -6.50 1.28 -24.65
CA LEU A 108 -5.18 0.70 -24.87
C LEU A 108 -4.49 1.35 -26.08
N THR A 109 -5.20 1.55 -27.19
CA THR A 109 -4.69 2.22 -28.40
C THR A 109 -4.18 3.63 -28.12
N LYS A 110 -4.95 4.42 -27.37
CA LYS A 110 -4.56 5.79 -27.02
C LYS A 110 -3.30 5.87 -26.16
N ASN A 111 -2.94 4.77 -25.48
CA ASN A 111 -1.75 4.70 -24.62
C ASN A 111 -0.57 4.00 -25.31
N GLN A 112 -0.69 3.60 -26.58
CA GLN A 112 0.44 3.04 -27.32
C GLN A 112 1.27 4.17 -27.94
N VAL A 113 2.58 3.92 -28.04
CA VAL A 113 3.48 4.75 -28.85
C VAL A 113 3.18 4.46 -30.32
N ASP A 114 3.17 5.50 -31.16
CA ASP A 114 2.98 5.35 -32.61
C ASP A 114 4.01 4.37 -33.18
N ARG A 115 3.59 3.16 -33.50
CA ARG A 115 4.45 2.18 -34.15
C ARG A 115 4.67 2.61 -35.58
N LYS A 116 5.93 2.81 -35.94
CA LYS A 116 6.39 2.98 -37.32
C LYS A 116 6.94 1.64 -37.80
N PRO A 117 6.10 0.73 -38.30
CA PRO A 117 6.53 -0.58 -38.75
C PRO A 117 7.50 -0.54 -39.94
N GLU A 118 7.63 0.62 -40.60
CA GLU A 118 8.57 0.86 -41.70
C GLU A 118 10.02 1.09 -41.23
N LEU A 119 10.28 1.23 -39.91
CA LEU A 119 11.63 1.43 -39.35
C LEU A 119 12.18 0.14 -38.73
N ASP A 120 13.45 -0.17 -39.05
CA ASP A 120 14.21 -1.30 -38.50
C ASP A 120 14.17 -1.36 -36.97
N ALA A 121 14.16 -2.58 -36.41
CA ALA A 121 13.95 -2.86 -34.98
C ALA A 121 14.92 -2.13 -34.02
N ASP A 122 16.11 -1.72 -34.49
CA ASP A 122 17.11 -1.00 -33.70
C ASP A 122 16.83 0.51 -33.58
N LYS A 123 15.91 1.07 -34.37
CA LYS A 123 15.51 2.49 -34.32
C LYS A 123 14.11 2.71 -33.74
N GLN A 124 13.43 1.63 -33.35
CA GLN A 124 12.12 1.75 -32.72
C GLN A 124 12.28 2.28 -31.30
N GLU A 125 11.57 3.37 -31.00
CA GLU A 125 11.48 3.92 -29.64
C GLU A 125 10.86 2.86 -28.73
N LYS A 126 11.70 2.19 -27.93
CA LYS A 126 11.22 1.25 -26.91
C LYS A 126 10.32 2.02 -25.94
N PRO A 127 9.19 1.44 -25.51
CA PRO A 127 8.31 2.12 -24.57
C PRO A 127 9.10 2.39 -23.28
N ALA A 128 9.32 3.68 -23.01
CA ALA A 128 10.02 4.15 -21.83
C ALA A 128 9.26 3.70 -20.58
N GLY A 129 9.74 2.62 -19.97
CA GLY A 129 9.37 2.25 -18.61
C GLY A 129 9.73 3.40 -17.68
N LYS A 130 8.73 4.17 -17.24
CA LYS A 130 8.74 5.11 -16.12
C LYS A 130 10.02 5.96 -15.98
N GLY A 131 9.98 7.18 -16.51
CA GLY A 131 10.87 8.23 -16.03
C GLY A 131 10.88 9.45 -16.93
N LYS A 132 10.44 10.59 -16.41
CA LYS A 132 10.71 11.89 -17.02
C LYS A 132 12.22 12.16 -16.97
N SER A 133 13.01 11.61 -17.89
CA SER A 133 14.46 11.92 -17.95
C SER A 133 15.16 11.64 -19.29
N ASP A 134 14.49 11.14 -20.33
CA ASP A 134 15.22 10.66 -21.52
C ASP A 134 15.92 11.76 -22.34
N LYS A 135 15.45 13.02 -22.26
CA LYS A 135 16.13 14.12 -22.95
C LYS A 135 17.51 14.48 -22.37
N LYS A 136 17.80 14.10 -21.12
CA LYS A 136 19.15 14.25 -20.53
C LYS A 136 20.03 13.04 -20.82
N LYS A 137 19.44 11.85 -20.95
CA LYS A 137 20.17 10.60 -21.14
C LYS A 137 20.84 10.50 -22.52
N GLU A 138 20.24 11.05 -23.56
CA GLU A 138 20.91 11.15 -24.88
C GLU A 138 22.11 12.09 -24.89
N GLN A 139 22.08 13.17 -24.11
CA GLN A 139 23.24 14.07 -23.99
C GLN A 139 24.33 13.43 -23.13
N GLU A 140 23.97 12.80 -22.01
CA GLU A 140 24.90 12.06 -21.15
C GLU A 140 25.59 10.94 -21.93
N THR A 141 24.86 10.14 -22.71
CA THR A 141 25.47 9.05 -23.50
C THR A 141 26.38 9.53 -24.63
N LYS A 142 26.12 10.71 -25.22
CA LYS A 142 27.02 11.33 -26.21
C LYS A 142 28.28 11.88 -25.54
N MET A 143 28.11 12.57 -24.40
CA MET A 143 29.23 13.10 -23.60
C MET A 143 30.11 11.99 -23.01
N GLU A 144 29.52 10.88 -22.55
CA GLU A 144 30.27 9.71 -22.09
C GLU A 144 31.11 9.12 -23.22
N LYS A 145 30.52 8.90 -24.41
CA LYS A 145 31.26 8.38 -25.57
C LYS A 145 32.44 9.26 -25.95
N GLU A 146 32.29 10.58 -25.90
CA GLU A 146 33.38 11.52 -26.18
C GLU A 146 34.47 11.50 -25.10
N MET A 147 34.11 11.34 -23.81
CA MET A 147 35.07 11.21 -22.71
C MET A 147 35.88 9.90 -22.74
N PHE A 148 35.35 8.83 -23.36
CA PHE A 148 36.04 7.54 -23.48
C PHE A 148 36.88 7.38 -24.77
N ILE A 149 36.97 8.43 -25.61
CA ILE A 149 37.88 8.43 -26.77
C ILE A 149 39.18 9.13 -26.35
N ASP A 150 40.13 8.34 -25.86
CA ASP A 150 41.49 8.82 -25.64
C ASP A 150 42.27 8.67 -26.95
N THR A 151 42.49 9.80 -27.64
CA THR A 151 43.22 9.81 -28.91
C THR A 151 44.71 9.74 -28.62
N VAL A 152 45.19 8.53 -28.37
CA VAL A 152 46.62 8.26 -28.17
C VAL A 152 47.29 8.30 -29.54
N ALA A 153 48.18 9.27 -29.75
CA ALA A 153 49.09 9.24 -30.89
C ALA A 153 49.98 8.01 -30.72
N PHE A 154 49.71 6.97 -31.50
CA PHE A 154 50.48 5.74 -31.44
C PHE A 154 51.93 6.03 -31.88
N GLY A 155 52.80 6.21 -30.89
CA GLY A 155 54.24 6.06 -31.03
C GLY A 155 54.58 4.57 -31.19
N GLU A 156 55.65 4.29 -31.93
CA GLU A 156 56.07 2.96 -32.40
C GLU A 156 55.72 1.82 -31.43
N VAL A 157 54.79 0.96 -31.86
CA VAL A 157 54.44 -0.28 -31.15
C VAL A 157 55.59 -1.26 -31.34
N SER A 158 56.46 -1.39 -30.34
CA SER A 158 57.44 -2.49 -30.31
C SER A 158 56.69 -3.80 -30.10
N MET A 159 56.71 -4.67 -31.12
CA MET A 159 56.06 -5.99 -31.12
C MET A 159 56.83 -7.03 -30.28
N ALA A 160 57.99 -6.65 -29.72
CA ALA A 160 58.78 -7.55 -28.89
C ALA A 160 58.21 -7.60 -27.47
N PRO A 161 57.94 -8.81 -26.92
CA PRO A 161 57.43 -8.92 -25.57
C PRO A 161 58.43 -8.33 -24.56
N PRO A 162 58.01 -7.47 -23.62
CA PRO A 162 58.89 -6.93 -22.60
C PRO A 162 59.35 -8.05 -21.65
N SER A 163 60.66 -8.28 -21.56
CA SER A 163 61.22 -9.27 -20.64
C SER A 163 61.26 -8.70 -19.21
N LEU A 164 60.38 -9.22 -18.35
CA LEU A 164 60.16 -8.76 -16.98
C LEU A 164 61.17 -9.42 -16.01
N SER A 165 62.38 -8.87 -15.90
CA SER A 165 63.46 -9.43 -15.07
C SER A 165 63.51 -8.88 -13.63
N VAL A 166 62.36 -8.75 -12.95
CA VAL A 166 62.30 -8.15 -11.60
C VAL A 166 62.06 -9.22 -10.53
N LYS A 167 62.93 -9.29 -9.52
CA LYS A 167 62.77 -10.20 -8.37
C LYS A 167 61.72 -9.65 -7.39
N PRO A 168 60.74 -10.46 -6.94
CA PRO A 168 59.68 -9.99 -6.05
C PRO A 168 60.20 -9.72 -4.62
N LYS A 169 59.87 -8.55 -4.06
CA LYS A 169 60.09 -8.22 -2.64
C LYS A 169 58.82 -8.53 -1.84
N LYS A 170 58.95 -9.17 -0.66
CA LYS A 170 57.83 -9.45 0.25
C LYS A 170 57.49 -8.24 1.12
N ALA A 171 56.22 -7.82 1.13
CA ALA A 171 55.70 -6.73 1.96
C ALA A 171 55.32 -7.23 3.37
N GLN A 172 55.57 -6.42 4.41
CA GLN A 172 55.13 -6.70 5.79
C GLN A 172 53.81 -5.98 6.07
N LEU A 173 52.80 -6.72 6.52
CA LEU A 173 51.48 -6.21 6.93
C LEU A 173 51.46 -6.01 8.45
N LYS A 174 51.11 -4.83 8.93
CA LYS A 174 50.69 -4.59 10.33
C LYS A 174 49.25 -4.05 10.34
N PRO A 175 48.30 -4.69 11.05
CA PRO A 175 46.95 -4.17 11.27
C PRO A 175 46.79 -3.56 12.68
N GLN A 176 46.20 -2.37 12.79
CA GLN A 176 45.71 -1.79 14.05
C GLN A 176 44.30 -1.26 13.77
N VAL A 177 43.25 -2.06 13.96
CA VAL A 177 42.44 -2.22 15.19
C VAL A 177 41.86 -0.88 15.69
N THR A 178 40.68 -0.57 15.13
CA THR A 178 39.42 -0.13 15.78
C THR A 178 39.48 0.64 17.10
N VAL A 179 38.85 1.83 17.13
CA VAL A 179 38.18 2.35 18.34
C VAL A 179 36.83 2.96 17.96
N LEU A 180 35.81 2.50 18.69
CA LEU A 180 34.39 2.81 18.61
C LEU A 180 34.09 4.18 19.22
N TYR A 181 33.22 4.98 18.59
CA TYR A 181 32.44 6.01 19.30
C TYR A 181 30.97 5.89 18.90
N SER A 182 30.15 5.49 19.87
CA SER A 182 28.71 5.24 19.77
C SER A 182 27.89 6.53 19.98
N GLU A 183 28.33 7.65 19.41
CA GLU A 183 27.62 8.94 19.49
C GLU A 183 26.62 9.12 18.34
N HIS A 184 26.72 8.28 17.30
CA HIS A 184 25.98 8.45 16.03
C HIS A 184 24.58 7.79 16.02
N MET A 185 24.20 7.08 17.09
CA MET A 185 22.93 6.33 17.12
C MET A 185 21.71 7.24 17.39
N LEU A 186 21.87 8.32 18.17
CA LEU A 186 20.74 9.16 18.60
C LEU A 186 20.38 10.27 17.61
N THR A 187 21.32 10.70 16.78
CA THR A 187 21.07 11.65 15.68
C THR A 187 20.38 11.00 14.48
N SER A 188 20.46 9.68 14.33
CA SER A 188 19.84 8.96 13.21
C SER A 188 18.31 8.96 13.22
N LEU A 189 17.64 9.12 14.37
CA LEU A 189 16.17 9.10 14.45
C LEU A 189 15.51 10.44 14.12
N LEU A 190 16.25 11.54 14.23
CA LEU A 190 15.78 12.89 13.89
C LEU A 190 16.12 13.31 12.46
N MET A 191 16.75 12.43 11.68
CA MET A 191 16.84 12.58 10.24
C MET A 191 15.51 12.17 9.62
N SER A 192 14.50 13.02 9.83
CA SER A 192 13.31 13.07 9.00
C SER A 192 13.76 13.03 7.55
N SER A 193 13.20 12.09 6.77
CA SER A 193 13.39 11.95 5.33
C SER A 193 13.74 13.29 4.67
N THR A 194 14.94 13.40 4.10
CA THR A 194 15.40 14.57 3.32
C THR A 194 14.57 14.76 2.04
N THR A 195 13.60 13.88 1.81
CA THR A 195 12.64 13.91 0.71
C THR A 195 11.59 14.99 0.96
N LYS A 196 11.48 15.94 0.01
CA LYS A 196 10.40 16.93 -0.02
C LYS A 196 9.05 16.18 0.09
N PRO A 197 8.20 16.48 1.09
CA PRO A 197 6.92 15.80 1.23
C PRO A 197 6.02 16.09 0.02
N SER A 198 5.25 15.10 -0.43
CA SER A 198 4.24 15.28 -1.48
C SER A 198 3.30 16.45 -1.15
N MET A 199 2.83 17.16 -2.18
CA MET A 199 1.87 18.28 -2.05
C MET A 199 0.66 17.92 -1.18
N ALA A 200 0.14 16.69 -1.31
CA ALA A 200 -0.98 16.24 -0.48
C ALA A 200 -0.61 16.15 1.01
N ARG A 201 0.63 15.72 1.30
CA ARG A 201 1.15 15.64 2.66
C ARG A 201 1.44 17.02 3.24
N GLN A 202 1.92 17.96 2.43
CA GLN A 202 2.13 19.35 2.85
C GLN A 202 0.81 19.99 3.29
N ARG A 203 -0.24 19.86 2.48
CA ARG A 203 -1.58 20.38 2.82
C ARG A 203 -2.10 19.87 4.17
N ILE A 204 -1.96 18.56 4.42
CA ILE A 204 -2.39 17.96 5.69
C ILE A 204 -1.59 18.53 6.86
N MET A 205 -0.26 18.64 6.74
CA MET A 205 0.56 19.20 7.82
C MET A 205 0.28 20.68 8.08
N GLU A 206 0.00 21.45 7.03
CA GLU A 206 -0.33 22.87 7.12
C GLU A 206 -1.70 23.09 7.77
N GLU A 207 -2.71 22.29 7.39
CA GLU A 207 -4.04 22.35 8.02
C GLU A 207 -3.98 22.03 9.52
N GLU A 208 -3.24 20.98 9.91
CA GLU A 208 -3.03 20.62 11.32
C GLU A 208 -2.29 21.75 12.07
N ARG A 209 -1.31 22.39 11.43
CA ARG A 209 -0.63 23.56 12.01
C ARG A 209 -1.59 24.73 12.26
N VAL A 210 -2.43 25.06 11.28
CA VAL A 210 -3.42 26.15 11.41
C VAL A 210 -4.40 25.84 12.55
N ARG A 211 -4.93 24.61 12.58
CA ARG A 211 -5.85 24.17 13.63
C ARG A 211 -5.25 24.27 15.03
N ALA A 212 -3.98 23.89 15.19
CA ALA A 212 -3.28 24.00 16.48
C ALA A 212 -3.11 25.47 16.93
N VAL A 213 -2.79 26.37 16.00
CA VAL A 213 -2.64 27.81 16.28
C VAL A 213 -3.97 28.44 16.68
N GLU A 214 -5.06 28.09 15.98
CA GLU A 214 -6.40 28.57 16.32
C GLU A 214 -6.85 28.09 17.70
N ALA A 215 -6.69 26.79 17.99
CA ALA A 215 -6.98 26.23 19.30
C ALA A 215 -6.18 26.92 20.41
N TYR A 216 -4.89 27.19 20.18
CA TYR A 216 -4.06 27.92 21.12
C TYR A 216 -4.55 29.35 21.35
N ARG A 217 -4.94 30.07 20.28
CA ARG A 217 -5.51 31.43 20.39
C ARG A 217 -6.78 31.44 21.21
N LEU A 218 -7.70 30.50 20.98
CA LEU A 218 -8.94 30.38 21.73
C LEU A 218 -8.68 30.08 23.21
N LEU A 219 -7.80 29.10 23.49
CA LEU A 219 -7.41 28.75 24.86
C LEU A 219 -6.79 29.94 25.60
N LYS A 220 -5.96 30.73 24.90
CA LYS A 220 -5.34 31.93 25.47
C LYS A 220 -6.37 33.00 25.82
N LYS A 221 -7.33 33.26 24.93
CA LYS A 221 -8.46 34.19 25.20
C LYS A 221 -9.28 33.74 26.40
N GLN A 222 -9.61 32.44 26.48
CA GLN A 222 -10.37 31.90 27.60
C GLN A 222 -9.62 32.08 28.94
N LYS A 223 -8.32 31.79 28.98
CA LYS A 223 -7.50 31.99 30.18
C LYS A 223 -7.45 33.45 30.61
N GLN A 224 -7.38 34.39 29.66
CA GLN A 224 -7.41 35.81 29.96
C GLN A 224 -8.73 36.24 30.59
N GLN A 225 -9.87 35.83 30.01
CA GLN A 225 -11.20 36.13 30.57
C GLN A 225 -11.38 35.54 31.98
N GLN A 226 -10.87 34.33 32.22
CA GLN A 226 -10.88 33.75 33.57
C GLN A 226 -10.06 34.56 34.56
N HIS A 227 -8.92 35.10 34.13
CA HIS A 227 -8.09 35.97 34.97
C HIS A 227 -8.81 37.28 35.29
N GLU A 228 -9.40 37.94 34.29
CA GLU A 228 -10.18 39.18 34.46
C GLU A 228 -11.42 38.98 35.35
N ALA A 229 -12.14 37.86 35.18
CA ALA A 229 -13.26 37.51 36.04
C ALA A 229 -12.81 37.25 37.50
N ARG A 230 -11.66 36.59 37.69
CA ARG A 230 -11.08 36.38 39.03
C ARG A 230 -10.68 37.70 39.68
N THR A 231 -10.03 38.60 38.96
CA THR A 231 -9.65 39.92 39.49
C THR A 231 -10.87 40.77 39.82
N ALA A 232 -11.87 40.83 38.94
CA ALA A 232 -13.10 41.57 39.18
C ALA A 232 -13.88 41.02 40.40
N ASN A 233 -13.92 39.70 40.58
CA ASN A 233 -14.53 39.09 41.78
C ASN A 233 -13.76 39.44 43.06
N LEU A 234 -12.42 39.48 43.02
CA LEU A 234 -11.60 39.92 44.15
C LEU A 234 -11.83 41.39 44.51
N GLU A 235 -11.99 42.27 43.52
CA GLU A 235 -12.31 43.69 43.75
C GLU A 235 -13.69 43.88 44.37
N LYS A 236 -14.72 43.14 43.90
CA LYS A 236 -16.06 43.17 44.50
C LYS A 236 -16.03 42.77 45.98
N LEU A 237 -15.27 41.74 46.33
CA LEU A 237 -15.12 41.30 47.72
C LEU A 237 -14.45 42.36 48.61
N LYS A 238 -13.47 43.09 48.08
CA LYS A 238 -12.81 44.18 48.82
C LYS A 238 -13.71 45.40 49.03
N ASN A 239 -14.65 45.66 48.12
CA ASN A 239 -15.57 46.80 48.19
C ASN A 239 -16.82 46.52 49.05
N LEU A 240 -16.97 45.30 49.58
CA LEU A 240 -18.07 44.87 50.44
C LEU A 240 -17.72 44.93 51.94
N GLN A 241 -16.51 45.41 52.28
CA GLN A 241 -15.97 45.52 53.63
C GLN A 241 -15.78 46.99 54.01
#